data_AF-A0AA43I6F4-F1
#
_entry.id   AF-A0AA43I6F4-F1
#
_cell.length_a   1.000
_cell.length_b   1.000
_cell.length_c   1.000
_cell.angle_alpha   90.00
_cell.angle_beta   90.00
_cell.angle_gamma   90.00
#
_symmetry.space_group_name_H-M   'P 1'
#
loop_
_entity.id
_entity.type
_entity.pdbx_description
1 polymer ?
#
loop_
_entity_poly.entity_id
_entity_poly.type
_entity_poly.pdbx_seq_one_letter_code
_entity_poly.pdbx_strand_id
1 'polypeptide(L)'
;MKRFILLTVLFVSLLISVQATKSEVTGIPVRSESAAKAPKIQVAILLDTSGSMQGLIEQAKSRLWHIVNTLTTLKYKGKTPHVEIALYEYGSYHRYNGDFIRQITPLTTDLDLISRELFALTTGGSDEYCGTVISRAVKELEWGRDEADMKLIYIAGNEVFEQGSISYKVAIPDAVEKNIYTNTIHCGDRSTGIRDLWKKAADLGEGMFFNIDANRMVRYFETPYDDRIDHLNQLLNDTYIGYGRMGAERKMLQAEQDQNAKSISVANYAERAVSKSKAIYNNSSWDLIDKVSQDKNALKEIKKEELPQELQALSTSELQAYVQDKSAKRDSLQSKIADLAVQRQEYIDKRLKKEGEPGDDLGHAITQSLIGFAQQKGYEIPAISK
;
A
#
# COMPACT_ATOMS: atom_id res chain seq x y z
N MET A 1 94.09 -0.75 4.66
CA MET A 1 93.93 0.21 3.54
C MET A 1 93.51 -0.55 2.30
N LYS A 2 92.44 -0.05 1.64
CA LYS A 2 91.97 -0.22 0.25
C LYS A 2 91.70 -1.65 -0.31
N ARG A 3 90.46 -1.78 -0.83
CA ARG A 3 89.83 -2.86 -1.60
C ARG A 3 90.29 -2.88 -3.07
N PHE A 4 90.14 -4.03 -3.77
CA PHE A 4 89.58 -4.16 -5.15
C PHE A 4 89.31 -5.67 -5.45
N ILE A 5 88.03 -6.08 -5.53
CA ILE A 5 87.26 -6.62 -6.70
C ILE A 5 87.86 -7.86 -7.40
N LEU A 6 87.11 -8.98 -7.39
CA LEU A 6 87.11 -9.94 -8.48
C LEU A 6 85.72 -10.57 -8.69
N LEU A 7 85.30 -10.58 -9.95
CA LEU A 7 84.07 -11.13 -10.51
C LEU A 7 84.25 -12.64 -10.74
N THR A 8 83.28 -13.51 -10.42
CA THR A 8 83.16 -14.82 -11.09
C THR A 8 81.74 -15.37 -11.02
N VAL A 9 81.24 -15.77 -12.19
CA VAL A 9 79.94 -16.40 -12.46
C VAL A 9 79.97 -17.86 -12.00
N LEU A 10 78.92 -18.36 -11.34
CA LEU A 10 78.73 -19.78 -11.08
C LEU A 10 77.33 -20.26 -11.49
N PHE A 11 77.32 -21.26 -12.38
CA PHE A 11 76.18 -22.07 -12.80
C PHE A 11 75.60 -22.86 -11.60
N VAL A 12 74.28 -22.89 -11.45
CA VAL A 12 73.59 -23.82 -10.54
C VAL A 12 72.53 -24.59 -11.34
N SER A 13 72.67 -25.91 -11.30
CA SER A 13 71.80 -26.93 -11.86
C SER A 13 70.43 -26.96 -11.16
N LEU A 14 69.35 -26.90 -11.94
CA LEU A 14 67.97 -26.94 -11.46
C LEU A 14 67.42 -28.39 -11.50
N LEU A 15 67.06 -28.91 -10.33
CA LEU A 15 66.26 -30.12 -10.15
C LEU A 15 64.79 -29.83 -10.48
N ILE A 16 64.22 -30.60 -11.41
CA ILE A 16 62.81 -30.51 -11.80
C ILE A 16 61.98 -31.28 -10.77
N SER A 17 61.21 -30.55 -9.96
CA SER A 17 60.11 -31.08 -9.15
C SER A 17 58.82 -30.99 -9.98
N VAL A 18 58.14 -32.13 -10.18
CA VAL A 18 56.82 -32.18 -10.81
C VAL A 18 55.79 -31.72 -9.78
N GLN A 19 55.31 -30.49 -9.91
CA GLN A 19 54.14 -30.00 -9.18
C GLN A 19 52.89 -30.17 -10.04
N ALA A 20 51.91 -30.88 -9.47
CA ALA A 20 50.56 -31.00 -10.02
C ALA A 20 49.90 -29.62 -10.14
N THR A 21 49.50 -29.26 -11.34
CA THR A 21 48.80 -28.01 -11.66
C THR A 21 47.37 -28.08 -11.13
N LYS A 22 47.11 -27.42 -9.99
CA LYS A 22 45.76 -27.00 -9.64
C LYS A 22 45.34 -25.90 -10.63
N SER A 23 44.36 -26.20 -11.47
CA SER A 23 43.70 -25.19 -12.29
C SER A 23 42.96 -24.22 -11.38
N GLU A 24 43.43 -22.97 -11.32
CA GLU A 24 42.69 -21.85 -10.73
C GLU A 24 41.48 -21.54 -11.61
N VAL A 25 40.31 -22.01 -11.19
CA VAL A 25 39.04 -21.50 -11.68
C VAL A 25 38.87 -20.13 -11.05
N THR A 26 39.03 -19.08 -11.84
CA THR A 26 38.63 -17.71 -11.49
C THR A 26 37.11 -17.67 -11.34
N GLY A 27 36.63 -18.03 -10.16
CA GLY A 27 35.23 -17.86 -9.78
C GLY A 27 34.89 -16.38 -9.83
N ILE A 28 34.06 -15.98 -10.80
CA ILE A 28 33.29 -14.75 -10.71
C ILE A 28 32.62 -14.77 -9.32
N PRO A 29 32.75 -13.71 -8.50
CA PRO A 29 32.06 -13.69 -7.23
C PRO A 29 30.56 -13.73 -7.57
N VAL A 30 29.94 -14.88 -7.32
CA VAL A 30 28.48 -14.97 -7.25
C VAL A 30 28.13 -14.06 -6.10
N ARG A 31 27.75 -12.83 -6.44
CA ARG A 31 27.13 -11.87 -5.54
C ARG A 31 26.00 -12.66 -4.90
N SER A 32 26.12 -12.97 -3.61
CA SER A 32 24.99 -13.52 -2.89
C SER A 32 23.86 -12.55 -3.13
N GLU A 33 22.77 -13.01 -3.75
CA GLU A 33 21.51 -12.31 -3.65
C GLU A 33 21.19 -12.28 -2.16
N SER A 34 21.64 -11.22 -1.49
CA SER A 34 20.94 -10.63 -0.35
C SER A 34 19.46 -10.82 -0.67
N ALA A 35 18.74 -11.58 0.15
CA ALA A 35 17.36 -11.94 -0.10
C ALA A 35 16.60 -10.66 -0.48
N ALA A 36 16.38 -10.46 -1.78
CA ALA A 36 15.98 -9.15 -2.28
C ALA A 36 14.68 -8.78 -1.59
N LYS A 37 14.70 -7.65 -0.87
CA LYS A 37 13.55 -7.13 -0.14
C LYS A 37 12.37 -7.09 -1.10
N ALA A 38 11.19 -7.54 -0.65
CA ALA A 38 10.00 -7.47 -1.49
C ALA A 38 9.81 -6.00 -1.94
N PRO A 39 9.54 -5.76 -3.24
CA PRO A 39 9.43 -4.39 -3.74
C PRO A 39 8.23 -3.70 -3.10
N LYS A 40 8.27 -2.37 -3.07
CA LYS A 40 7.19 -1.57 -2.52
C LYS A 40 6.20 -1.14 -3.59
N ILE A 41 4.94 -1.02 -3.19
CA ILE A 41 3.98 -0.17 -3.89
C ILE A 41 3.60 0.94 -2.93
N GLN A 42 3.96 2.17 -3.26
CA GLN A 42 3.71 3.34 -2.43
C GLN A 42 2.73 4.25 -3.17
N VAL A 43 1.61 4.54 -2.53
CA VAL A 43 0.53 5.35 -3.10
C VAL A 43 0.26 6.54 -2.20
N ALA A 44 0.37 7.75 -2.74
CA ALA A 44 -0.11 8.96 -2.07
C ALA A 44 -1.42 9.41 -2.74
N ILE A 45 -2.49 9.49 -1.96
CA ILE A 45 -3.80 10.00 -2.42
C ILE A 45 -3.95 11.41 -1.85
N LEU A 46 -3.98 12.39 -2.74
CA LEU A 46 -4.12 13.81 -2.43
C LEU A 46 -5.56 14.20 -2.78
N LEU A 47 -6.38 14.44 -1.76
CA LEU A 47 -7.80 14.73 -1.91
C LEU A 47 -8.06 16.22 -1.72
N ASP A 48 -8.74 16.81 -2.69
CA ASP A 48 -9.36 18.11 -2.52
C ASP A 48 -10.50 18.00 -1.52
N THR A 49 -10.44 18.80 -0.46
CA THR A 49 -11.47 18.91 0.57
C THR A 49 -12.22 20.25 0.47
N SER A 50 -12.20 20.89 -0.70
CA SER A 50 -13.00 22.06 -1.01
C SER A 50 -14.50 21.77 -0.84
N GLY A 51 -15.33 22.81 -0.66
CA GLY A 51 -16.75 22.69 -0.30
C GLY A 51 -17.59 21.91 -1.32
N SER A 52 -17.11 21.81 -2.56
CA SER A 52 -17.78 21.07 -3.64
C SER A 52 -17.39 19.59 -3.70
N MET A 53 -16.37 19.16 -2.95
CA MET A 53 -15.74 17.84 -3.05
C MET A 53 -16.28 16.79 -2.07
N GLN A 54 -17.46 17.01 -1.51
CA GLN A 54 -18.07 16.02 -0.59
C GLN A 54 -18.29 14.69 -1.30
N GLY A 55 -18.73 14.71 -2.56
CA GLY A 55 -18.89 13.50 -3.37
C GLY A 55 -17.57 12.75 -3.57
N LEU A 56 -16.46 13.46 -3.80
CA LEU A 56 -15.12 12.85 -3.94
C LEU A 56 -14.72 12.12 -2.65
N ILE A 57 -14.92 12.75 -1.49
CA ILE A 57 -14.63 12.15 -0.19
C ILE A 57 -15.48 10.90 0.05
N GLU A 58 -16.79 10.94 -0.26
CA GLU A 58 -17.67 9.78 -0.13
C GLU A 58 -17.28 8.63 -1.08
N GLN A 59 -16.84 8.95 -2.31
CA GLN A 59 -16.28 7.95 -3.22
C GLN A 59 -14.99 7.33 -2.66
N ALA A 60 -14.09 8.14 -2.10
CA ALA A 60 -12.87 7.65 -1.48
C ALA A 60 -13.16 6.69 -0.32
N LYS A 61 -14.03 7.07 0.61
CA LYS A 61 -14.49 6.19 1.72
C LYS A 61 -15.03 4.87 1.19
N SER A 62 -15.85 4.94 0.14
CA SER A 62 -16.50 3.78 -0.48
C SER A 62 -15.59 2.87 -1.28
N ARG A 63 -14.48 3.39 -1.81
CA ARG A 63 -13.59 2.65 -2.72
C ARG A 63 -12.27 2.24 -2.09
N LEU A 64 -11.97 2.65 -0.85
CA LEU A 64 -10.75 2.29 -0.14
C LEU A 64 -10.45 0.79 -0.18
N TRP A 65 -11.40 -0.05 0.23
CA TRP A 65 -11.21 -1.50 0.30
C TRP A 65 -11.02 -2.15 -1.07
N HIS A 66 -11.70 -1.64 -2.10
CA HIS A 66 -11.53 -2.10 -3.47
C HIS A 66 -10.12 -1.78 -4.01
N ILE A 67 -9.61 -0.57 -3.74
CA ILE A 67 -8.24 -0.16 -4.11
C ILE A 67 -7.22 -1.06 -3.39
N VAL A 68 -7.40 -1.27 -2.08
CA VAL A 68 -6.56 -2.17 -1.27
C VAL A 68 -6.57 -3.59 -1.85
N ASN A 69 -7.75 -4.14 -2.13
CA ASN A 69 -7.90 -5.49 -2.66
C ASN A 69 -7.23 -5.64 -4.03
N THR A 70 -7.35 -4.63 -4.91
CA THR A 70 -6.62 -4.56 -6.19
C THR A 70 -5.11 -4.65 -5.96
N LEU A 71 -4.56 -3.84 -5.05
CA LEU A 71 -3.13 -3.85 -4.73
C LEU A 71 -2.64 -5.22 -4.25
N THR A 72 -3.49 -6.00 -3.56
CA THR A 72 -3.13 -7.35 -3.09
C THR A 72 -2.98 -8.38 -4.19
N THR A 73 -3.59 -8.14 -5.35
CA THR A 73 -3.47 -9.04 -6.51
C THR A 73 -2.07 -8.97 -7.11
N LEU A 74 -1.42 -7.80 -7.06
CA LEU A 74 -0.16 -7.56 -7.74
C LEU A 74 0.96 -8.40 -7.13
N LYS A 75 1.77 -9.01 -8.00
CA LYS A 75 3.00 -9.74 -7.65
C LYS A 75 4.15 -9.17 -8.45
N TYR A 76 5.35 -9.20 -7.89
CA TYR A 76 6.57 -8.89 -8.64
C TYR A 76 7.52 -10.07 -8.53
N LYS A 77 7.79 -10.75 -9.66
CA LYS A 77 8.62 -11.96 -9.70
C LYS A 77 8.16 -13.00 -8.66
N GLY A 78 6.85 -13.26 -8.61
CA GLY A 78 6.23 -14.18 -7.66
C GLY A 78 6.14 -13.72 -6.19
N LYS A 79 6.71 -12.55 -5.83
CA LYS A 79 6.64 -12.00 -4.46
C LYS A 79 5.48 -11.03 -4.29
N THR A 80 4.81 -11.09 -3.14
CA THR A 80 3.83 -10.06 -2.74
C THR A 80 4.57 -8.77 -2.38
N PRO A 81 4.24 -7.63 -3.01
CA PRO A 81 4.87 -6.36 -2.68
C PRO A 81 4.42 -5.84 -1.31
N HIS A 82 5.26 -5.01 -0.70
CA HIS A 82 4.91 -4.28 0.50
C HIS A 82 4.17 -3.01 0.12
N VAL A 83 2.93 -2.85 0.58
CA VAL A 83 2.08 -1.72 0.17
C VAL A 83 1.99 -0.70 1.29
N GLU A 84 2.26 0.56 0.96
CA GLU A 84 2.12 1.69 1.88
C GLU A 84 1.25 2.77 1.22
N ILE A 85 0.28 3.30 1.97
CA ILE A 85 -0.63 4.34 1.47
C ILE A 85 -0.50 5.58 2.36
N ALA A 86 -0.43 6.75 1.74
CA ALA A 86 -0.45 8.06 2.39
C ALA A 86 -1.69 8.84 1.96
N LEU A 87 -2.24 9.65 2.86
CA LEU A 87 -3.34 10.55 2.61
C LEU A 87 -2.90 11.99 2.85
N TYR A 88 -3.26 12.88 1.93
CA TYR A 88 -3.18 14.32 2.09
C TYR A 88 -4.54 14.96 1.83
N GLU A 89 -4.82 16.04 2.56
CA GLU A 89 -5.85 17.00 2.18
C GLU A 89 -5.21 18.30 1.68
N TYR A 90 -5.86 18.90 0.68
CA TYR A 90 -5.64 20.27 0.23
C TYR A 90 -7.01 20.89 -0.09
N GLY A 91 -7.11 22.22 -0.23
CA GLY A 91 -8.42 22.88 -0.42
C GLY A 91 -9.20 23.12 0.88
N SER A 92 -8.56 22.97 2.05
CA SER A 92 -9.13 23.26 3.37
C SER A 92 -8.87 24.69 3.81
N TYR A 93 -9.87 25.35 4.44
CA TYR A 93 -9.70 26.67 5.04
C TYR A 93 -8.76 26.70 6.25
N HIS A 94 -8.49 25.53 6.83
CA HIS A 94 -7.60 25.41 7.99
C HIS A 94 -6.15 25.58 7.55
N ARG A 95 -5.43 26.48 8.24
CA ARG A 95 -3.99 26.58 8.06
C ARG A 95 -3.27 25.60 8.98
N TYR A 96 -2.62 24.62 8.39
CA TYR A 96 -1.73 23.69 9.06
C TYR A 96 -0.30 24.21 8.94
N ASN A 97 0.25 24.71 10.03
CA ASN A 97 1.60 25.31 10.07
C ASN A 97 1.80 26.43 9.03
N GLY A 98 0.74 27.21 8.76
CA GLY A 98 0.78 28.36 7.84
C GLY A 98 0.35 28.08 6.39
N ASP A 99 0.11 26.81 6.03
CA ASP A 99 -0.28 26.35 4.69
C ASP A 99 -1.65 25.65 4.72
N PHE A 100 -2.34 25.52 3.58
CA PHE A 100 -3.68 24.89 3.47
C PHE A 100 -3.61 23.38 3.20
N ILE A 101 -2.42 22.79 3.38
CA ILE A 101 -2.14 21.39 3.09
C ILE A 101 -1.76 20.67 4.36
N ARG A 102 -2.35 19.49 4.54
CA ARG A 102 -2.03 18.61 5.65
C ARG A 102 -1.72 17.21 5.14
N GLN A 103 -0.58 16.69 5.59
CA GLN A 103 -0.33 15.26 5.59
C GLN A 103 -1.20 14.62 6.67
N ILE A 104 -2.24 13.91 6.25
CA ILE A 104 -3.19 13.23 7.15
C ILE A 104 -2.52 11.96 7.69
N THR A 105 -1.95 11.16 6.79
CA THR A 105 -1.15 9.99 7.14
C THR A 105 0.17 9.99 6.37
N PRO A 106 1.30 9.62 7.01
CA PRO A 106 2.49 9.21 6.25
C PRO A 106 2.19 7.94 5.46
N LEU A 107 3.14 7.53 4.61
CA LEU A 107 3.16 6.20 4.03
C LEU A 107 3.12 5.17 5.16
N THR A 108 2.00 4.46 5.26
CA THR A 108 1.72 3.50 6.33
C THR A 108 1.07 2.24 5.77
N THR A 109 1.26 1.14 6.49
CA THR A 109 0.57 -0.14 6.26
C THR A 109 -0.71 -0.29 7.09
N ASP A 110 -0.97 0.66 7.99
CA ASP A 110 -2.12 0.65 8.89
C ASP A 110 -3.39 1.10 8.16
N LEU A 111 -4.08 0.13 7.57
CA LEU A 111 -5.30 0.36 6.80
C LEU A 111 -6.47 0.86 7.66
N ASP A 112 -6.49 0.53 8.95
CA ASP A 112 -7.54 1.01 9.86
C ASP A 112 -7.30 2.48 10.25
N LEU A 113 -6.05 2.91 10.40
CA LEU A 113 -5.68 4.32 10.52
C LEU A 113 -6.09 5.12 9.29
N ILE A 114 -5.76 4.62 8.09
CA ILE A 114 -6.15 5.27 6.83
C ILE A 114 -7.67 5.42 6.75
N SER A 115 -8.41 4.35 7.03
CA SER A 115 -9.87 4.37 7.06
C SER A 115 -10.40 5.37 8.09
N ARG A 116 -9.87 5.38 9.32
CA ARG A 116 -10.28 6.34 10.36
C ARG A 116 -10.15 7.78 9.88
N GLU A 117 -8.97 8.13 9.40
CA GLU A 117 -8.70 9.49 8.97
C GLU A 117 -9.56 9.89 7.76
N LEU A 118 -9.75 8.97 6.80
CA LEU A 118 -10.60 9.18 5.64
C LEU A 118 -12.07 9.40 6.04
N PHE A 119 -12.57 8.66 7.03
CA PHE A 119 -13.92 8.85 7.57
C PHE A 119 -14.07 10.14 8.38
N ALA A 120 -12.99 10.63 8.99
CA ALA A 120 -12.95 11.88 9.73
C ALA A 120 -12.85 13.13 8.82
N LEU A 121 -12.57 12.97 7.53
CA LEU A 121 -12.48 14.09 6.59
C LEU A 121 -13.84 14.78 6.40
N THR A 122 -13.77 16.11 6.38
CA THR A 122 -14.89 17.02 6.12
C THR A 122 -14.49 18.03 5.06
N THR A 123 -15.43 18.46 4.23
CA THR A 123 -15.17 19.54 3.28
C THR A 123 -15.25 20.94 3.91
N GLY A 124 -14.49 21.89 3.37
CA GLY A 124 -14.57 23.32 3.66
C GLY A 124 -14.16 24.15 2.44
N GLY A 125 -14.29 25.48 2.44
CA GLY A 125 -13.92 26.28 1.25
C GLY A 125 -12.53 26.92 1.35
N SER A 126 -11.62 26.66 0.41
CA SER A 126 -10.40 27.45 0.19
C SER A 126 -9.83 27.28 -1.22
N ASP A 127 -8.72 27.95 -1.50
CA ASP A 127 -7.94 27.78 -2.73
C ASP A 127 -7.26 26.40 -2.82
N GLU A 128 -7.14 25.87 -4.03
CA GLU A 128 -6.62 24.53 -4.32
C GLU A 128 -5.16 24.53 -4.82
N TYR A 129 -4.19 24.44 -3.92
CA TYR A 129 -2.76 24.51 -4.28
C TYR A 129 -2.16 23.16 -4.72
N CYS A 130 -2.53 22.71 -5.92
CA CYS A 130 -2.10 21.42 -6.51
C CYS A 130 -0.57 21.24 -6.56
N GLY A 131 0.17 22.26 -7.04
CA GLY A 131 1.63 22.19 -7.11
C GLY A 131 2.29 22.11 -5.73
N THR A 132 1.71 22.79 -4.72
CA THR A 132 2.22 22.76 -3.35
C THR A 132 2.02 21.39 -2.72
N VAL A 133 0.83 20.77 -2.83
CA VAL A 133 0.56 19.45 -2.22
C VAL A 133 1.42 18.35 -2.84
N ILE A 134 1.64 18.39 -4.16
CA ILE A 134 2.56 17.47 -4.85
C ILE A 134 3.99 17.66 -4.33
N SER A 135 4.48 18.91 -4.28
CA SER A 135 5.83 19.21 -3.76
C SER A 135 5.99 18.71 -2.32
N ARG A 136 4.96 18.82 -1.48
CA ARG A 136 4.99 18.33 -0.09
C ARG A 136 5.04 16.81 -0.04
N ALA A 137 4.14 16.11 -0.75
CA ALA A 137 4.15 14.65 -0.82
C ALA A 137 5.51 14.11 -1.30
N VAL A 138 6.16 14.77 -2.27
CA VAL A 138 7.48 14.39 -2.79
C VAL A 138 8.63 14.61 -1.79
N LYS A 139 8.48 15.56 -0.85
CA LYS A 139 9.54 15.95 0.11
C LYS A 139 9.36 15.33 1.49
N GLU A 140 8.13 15.14 1.93
CA GLU A 140 7.79 14.71 3.30
C GLU A 140 7.59 13.19 3.42
N LEU A 141 7.19 12.51 2.34
CA LEU A 141 7.00 11.06 2.37
C LEU A 141 8.32 10.30 2.16
N GLU A 142 8.48 9.22 2.92
CA GLU A 142 9.62 8.31 2.84
C GLU A 142 9.49 7.35 1.64
N TRP A 143 9.70 7.88 0.45
CA TRP A 143 9.65 7.12 -0.80
C TRP A 143 10.78 6.07 -0.89
N GLY A 144 10.44 4.92 -1.44
CA GLY A 144 11.34 3.83 -1.76
C GLY A 144 12.37 4.23 -2.81
N ARG A 145 13.52 3.55 -2.75
CA ARG A 145 14.70 3.84 -3.56
C ARG A 145 15.02 2.71 -4.54
N ASP A 146 14.32 1.59 -4.45
CA ASP A 146 14.56 0.45 -5.34
C ASP A 146 13.88 0.72 -6.68
N GLU A 147 14.54 0.38 -7.79
CA GLU A 147 13.97 0.57 -9.15
C GLU A 147 12.69 -0.23 -9.37
N ALA A 148 12.54 -1.34 -8.63
CA ALA A 148 11.35 -2.16 -8.66
C ALA A 148 10.16 -1.52 -7.90
N ASP A 149 10.38 -0.48 -7.09
CA ASP A 149 9.32 0.17 -6.34
C ASP A 149 8.36 0.92 -7.29
N MET A 150 7.07 0.70 -7.10
CA MET A 150 6.02 1.45 -7.79
C MET A 150 5.58 2.62 -6.91
N LYS A 151 5.89 3.86 -7.32
CA LYS A 151 5.61 5.08 -6.56
C LYS A 151 4.64 5.97 -7.31
N LEU A 152 3.46 6.16 -6.75
CA LEU A 152 2.34 6.80 -7.44
C LEU A 152 1.74 7.90 -6.57
N ILE A 153 1.55 9.07 -7.15
CA ILE A 153 0.70 10.14 -6.62
C ILE A 153 -0.60 10.09 -7.41
N TYR A 154 -1.73 10.15 -6.71
CA TYR A 154 -3.05 10.41 -7.26
C TYR A 154 -3.56 11.71 -6.65
N ILE A 155 -3.74 12.75 -7.47
CA ILE A 155 -4.37 13.99 -7.05
C ILE A 155 -5.77 14.10 -7.64
N ALA A 156 -6.76 14.44 -6.82
CA ALA A 156 -8.15 14.56 -7.23
C ALA A 156 -8.80 15.86 -6.74
N GLY A 157 -9.44 16.59 -7.64
CA GLY A 157 -10.10 17.88 -7.39
C GLY A 157 -10.72 18.45 -8.67
N ASN A 158 -11.31 19.65 -8.61
CA ASN A 158 -12.12 20.20 -9.71
C ASN A 158 -11.73 21.60 -10.20
N GLU A 159 -10.69 22.19 -9.65
CA GLU A 159 -10.29 23.58 -9.95
C GLU A 159 -9.05 23.68 -10.84
N VAL A 160 -8.70 24.90 -11.27
CA VAL A 160 -7.54 25.13 -12.14
C VAL A 160 -6.24 24.64 -11.48
N PHE A 161 -5.49 23.77 -12.17
CA PHE A 161 -4.34 23.07 -11.60
C PHE A 161 -3.13 23.97 -11.27
N GLU A 162 -3.10 25.21 -11.76
CA GLU A 162 -1.96 26.14 -11.63
C GLU A 162 -2.11 27.15 -10.47
N GLN A 163 -3.08 26.96 -9.57
CA GLN A 163 -3.21 27.78 -8.37
C GLN A 163 -2.03 27.61 -7.39
N GLY A 164 -1.77 28.66 -6.60
CA GLY A 164 -0.73 28.69 -5.56
C GLY A 164 0.63 29.20 -6.04
N SER A 165 1.57 29.34 -5.09
CA SER A 165 2.91 29.90 -5.35
C SER A 165 3.90 28.89 -5.94
N ILE A 166 3.70 27.59 -5.70
CA ILE A 166 4.53 26.52 -6.25
C ILE A 166 3.87 26.02 -7.54
N SER A 167 4.53 26.27 -8.68
CA SER A 167 4.03 25.78 -9.98
C SER A 167 4.12 24.26 -10.07
N TYR A 168 3.07 23.63 -10.60
CA TYR A 168 3.09 22.21 -10.95
C TYR A 168 4.21 21.86 -11.95
N LYS A 169 4.66 22.84 -12.75
CA LYS A 169 5.77 22.70 -13.71
C LYS A 169 7.13 22.55 -13.03
N VAL A 170 7.21 22.75 -11.72
CA VAL A 170 8.40 22.48 -10.89
C VAL A 170 8.16 21.25 -10.03
N ALA A 171 7.01 21.19 -9.34
CA ALA A 171 6.71 20.11 -8.41
C ALA A 171 6.62 18.72 -9.07
N ILE A 172 6.07 18.64 -10.28
CA ILE A 172 5.92 17.36 -10.99
C ILE A 172 7.27 16.85 -11.54
N PRO A 173 8.10 17.68 -12.21
CA PRO A 173 9.45 17.25 -12.58
C PRO A 173 10.29 16.75 -11.39
N ASP A 174 10.24 17.41 -10.23
CA ASP A 174 10.90 16.93 -9.00
C ASP A 174 10.42 15.52 -8.59
N ALA A 175 9.15 15.18 -8.83
CA ALA A 175 8.59 13.86 -8.59
C ALA A 175 9.13 12.83 -9.59
N VAL A 176 9.13 13.18 -10.88
CA VAL A 176 9.60 12.33 -11.98
C VAL A 176 11.10 11.99 -11.83
N GLU A 177 11.93 12.96 -11.45
CA GLU A 177 13.36 12.71 -11.15
C GLU A 177 13.57 11.64 -10.07
N LYS A 178 12.59 11.48 -9.18
CA LYS A 178 12.58 10.46 -8.12
C LYS A 178 11.80 9.19 -8.51
N ASN A 179 11.44 9.01 -9.78
CA ASN A 179 10.60 7.92 -10.28
C ASN A 179 9.23 7.84 -9.59
N ILE A 180 8.63 8.99 -9.25
CA ILE A 180 7.28 9.10 -8.68
C ILE A 180 6.34 9.62 -9.78
N TYR A 181 5.37 8.80 -10.19
CA TYR A 181 4.44 9.13 -11.27
C TYR A 181 3.24 9.89 -10.71
N THR A 182 2.86 10.97 -11.37
CA THR A 182 1.75 11.82 -10.92
C THR A 182 0.55 11.62 -11.82
N ASN A 183 -0.50 11.01 -11.27
CA ASN A 183 -1.78 10.77 -11.92
C ASN A 183 -2.79 11.80 -11.46
N THR A 184 -3.62 12.29 -12.39
CA THR A 184 -4.57 13.37 -12.10
C THR A 184 -5.99 12.89 -12.37
N ILE A 185 -6.89 13.21 -11.44
CA ILE A 185 -8.30 12.79 -11.47
C ILE A 185 -9.17 14.04 -11.33
N HIS A 186 -9.61 14.57 -12.46
CA HIS A 186 -10.44 15.77 -12.49
C HIS A 186 -11.89 15.45 -12.13
N CYS A 187 -12.43 16.11 -11.11
CA CYS A 187 -13.81 15.95 -10.65
C CYS A 187 -14.74 16.85 -11.45
N GLY A 188 -15.07 16.42 -12.67
CA GLY A 188 -15.93 17.14 -13.61
C GLY A 188 -15.80 16.59 -15.02
N ASP A 189 -16.27 17.34 -16.01
CA ASP A 189 -16.19 16.90 -17.40
C ASP A 189 -14.75 16.90 -17.92
N ARG A 190 -14.49 16.02 -18.88
CA ARG A 190 -13.17 15.82 -19.47
C ARG A 190 -12.61 17.07 -20.16
N SER A 191 -13.47 17.85 -20.81
CA SER A 191 -13.04 19.03 -21.57
C SER A 191 -12.56 20.14 -20.64
N THR A 192 -13.23 20.31 -19.50
CA THR A 192 -12.82 21.18 -18.41
C THR A 192 -11.50 20.74 -17.81
N GLY A 193 -11.33 19.45 -17.47
CA GLY A 193 -10.05 18.96 -16.95
C GLY A 193 -8.87 19.16 -17.92
N ILE A 194 -9.10 19.12 -19.24
CA ILE A 194 -8.06 19.44 -20.23
C ILE A 194 -7.75 20.95 -20.24
N ARG A 195 -8.78 21.79 -20.27
CA ARG A 195 -8.65 23.26 -20.26
C ARG A 195 -7.94 23.74 -19.00
N ASP A 196 -8.29 23.16 -17.85
CA ASP A 196 -7.83 23.55 -16.52
C ASP A 196 -6.55 22.79 -16.12
N LEU A 197 -5.84 22.25 -17.13
CA LEU A 197 -4.47 21.74 -17.08
C LEU A 197 -4.27 20.40 -16.38
N TRP A 198 -5.31 19.70 -15.92
CA TRP A 198 -5.21 18.39 -15.29
C TRP A 198 -4.55 17.35 -16.19
N LYS A 199 -4.97 17.29 -17.47
CA LYS A 199 -4.34 16.38 -18.44
C LYS A 199 -2.86 16.73 -18.65
N LYS A 200 -2.56 18.03 -18.79
CA LYS A 200 -1.18 18.50 -19.02
C LYS A 200 -0.28 18.18 -17.83
N ALA A 201 -0.79 18.25 -16.61
CA ALA A 201 -0.09 17.86 -15.41
C ALA A 201 0.19 16.35 -15.35
N ALA A 202 -0.79 15.51 -15.69
CA ALA A 202 -0.58 14.05 -15.80
C ALA A 202 0.47 13.70 -16.87
N ASP A 203 0.36 14.29 -18.07
CA ASP A 203 1.33 14.08 -19.15
C ASP A 203 2.76 14.46 -18.70
N LEU A 204 2.91 15.57 -17.95
CA LEU A 204 4.20 16.01 -17.40
C LEU A 204 4.74 15.05 -16.33
N GLY A 205 3.86 14.39 -15.58
CA GLY A 205 4.20 13.47 -14.50
C GLY A 205 4.38 12.02 -14.94
N GLU A 206 4.47 11.79 -16.25
CA GLU A 206 4.46 10.45 -16.87
C GLU A 206 3.29 9.58 -16.38
N GLY A 207 2.20 10.24 -15.98
CA GLY A 207 1.03 9.65 -15.36
C GLY A 207 -0.14 9.51 -16.32
N MET A 208 -1.27 9.14 -15.73
CA MET A 208 -2.55 9.02 -16.41
C MET A 208 -3.50 10.13 -15.97
N PHE A 209 -4.33 10.59 -16.91
CA PHE A 209 -5.39 11.56 -16.68
C PHE A 209 -6.74 10.87 -16.73
N PHE A 210 -7.53 11.07 -15.67
CA PHE A 210 -8.91 10.62 -15.57
C PHE A 210 -9.81 11.81 -15.28
N ASN A 211 -11.10 11.64 -15.58
CA ASN A 211 -12.14 12.54 -15.13
C ASN A 211 -13.28 11.70 -14.56
N ILE A 212 -13.87 12.16 -13.45
CA ILE A 212 -14.95 11.47 -12.75
C ILE A 212 -16.09 12.44 -12.46
N ASP A 213 -17.29 11.92 -12.34
CA ASP A 213 -18.38 12.64 -11.68
C ASP A 213 -18.29 12.32 -10.18
N ALA A 214 -17.77 13.27 -9.40
CA ALA A 214 -17.59 13.12 -7.96
C ALA A 214 -18.91 12.92 -7.21
N ASN A 215 -20.03 13.45 -7.74
CA ASN A 215 -21.34 13.34 -7.10
C ASN A 215 -22.12 12.12 -7.56
N ARG A 216 -21.59 11.36 -8.53
CA ARG A 216 -22.19 10.10 -8.94
C ARG A 216 -22.15 9.13 -7.77
N MET A 217 -23.31 8.58 -7.43
CA MET A 217 -23.40 7.53 -6.42
C MET A 217 -22.61 6.31 -6.88
N VAL A 218 -21.75 5.83 -5.98
CA VAL A 218 -20.98 4.61 -6.17
C VAL A 218 -21.94 3.44 -6.32
N ARG A 219 -21.84 2.71 -7.45
CA ARG A 219 -22.63 1.51 -7.67
C ARG A 219 -22.00 0.35 -6.91
N TYR A 220 -22.76 -0.23 -5.99
CA TYR A 220 -22.41 -1.47 -5.30
C TYR A 220 -23.13 -2.65 -5.92
N PHE A 221 -22.45 -3.80 -5.95
CA PHE A 221 -23.03 -5.06 -6.37
C PHE A 221 -23.13 -5.97 -5.16
N GLU A 222 -24.33 -6.04 -4.60
CA GLU A 222 -24.64 -7.07 -3.62
C GLU A 222 -24.58 -8.45 -4.29
N THR A 223 -23.99 -9.40 -3.56
CA THR A 223 -23.82 -10.76 -4.03
C THR A 223 -24.42 -11.77 -3.05
N PRO A 224 -24.82 -12.97 -3.52
CA PRO A 224 -25.27 -14.04 -2.63
C PRO A 224 -24.24 -14.55 -1.61
N TYR A 225 -23.00 -14.04 -1.67
CA TYR A 225 -21.89 -14.45 -0.82
C TYR A 225 -21.62 -13.46 0.32
N ASP A 226 -22.15 -12.24 0.25
CA ASP A 226 -21.82 -11.14 1.16
C ASP A 226 -22.17 -11.50 2.61
N ASP A 227 -23.40 -11.98 2.88
CA ASP A 227 -23.82 -12.41 4.22
C ASP A 227 -22.91 -13.47 4.85
N ARG A 228 -22.40 -14.40 4.02
CA ARG A 228 -21.50 -15.46 4.48
C ARG A 228 -20.11 -14.90 4.79
N ILE A 229 -19.62 -13.96 3.98
CA ILE A 229 -18.36 -13.25 4.22
C ILE A 229 -18.47 -12.44 5.52
N ASP A 230 -19.59 -11.74 5.71
CA ASP A 230 -19.85 -10.93 6.90
C ASP A 230 -19.87 -11.77 8.19
N HIS A 231 -20.52 -12.93 8.15
CA HIS A 231 -20.51 -13.87 9.27
C HIS A 231 -19.09 -14.37 9.59
N LEU A 232 -18.31 -14.71 8.55
CA LEU A 232 -16.92 -15.12 8.74
C LEU A 232 -16.04 -13.98 9.27
N ASN A 233 -16.31 -12.73 8.87
CA ASN A 233 -15.62 -11.55 9.38
C ASN A 233 -15.89 -11.33 10.88
N GLN A 234 -17.13 -11.54 11.33
CA GLN A 234 -17.43 -11.48 12.77
C GLN A 234 -16.61 -12.51 13.56
N LEU A 235 -16.53 -13.74 13.07
CA LEU A 235 -15.69 -14.77 13.68
C LEU A 235 -14.19 -14.44 13.58
N LEU A 236 -13.77 -13.77 12.50
CA LEU A 236 -12.38 -13.33 12.31
C LEU A 236 -12.02 -12.27 13.37
N ASN A 237 -12.94 -11.36 13.70
CA ASN A 237 -12.75 -10.33 14.73
C ASN A 237 -12.42 -10.93 16.11
N ASP A 238 -13.01 -12.08 16.43
CA ASP A 238 -12.79 -12.80 17.69
C ASP A 238 -11.39 -13.45 17.78
N THR A 239 -10.63 -13.43 16.69
CA THR A 239 -9.25 -13.92 16.67
C THR A 239 -8.22 -12.83 16.98
N TYR A 240 -8.58 -11.54 16.95
CA TYR A 240 -7.62 -10.46 17.25
C TYR A 240 -7.41 -10.30 18.74
N ILE A 241 -6.15 -10.20 19.14
CA ILE A 241 -5.70 -10.11 20.52
C ILE A 241 -4.77 -8.91 20.64
N GLY A 242 -5.30 -7.82 21.17
CA GLY A 242 -4.52 -6.62 21.43
C GLY A 242 -3.41 -6.88 22.45
N TYR A 243 -2.17 -6.54 22.14
CA TYR A 243 -1.05 -6.55 23.08
C TYR A 243 -0.35 -5.18 23.13
N GLY A 244 0.40 -4.94 24.21
CA GLY A 244 1.10 -3.70 24.45
C GLY A 244 0.17 -2.52 24.73
N ARG A 245 0.77 -1.33 24.85
CA ARG A 245 0.08 -0.11 25.28
C ARG A 245 -1.09 0.30 24.36
N MET A 246 -0.99 -0.01 23.06
CA MET A 246 -1.99 0.39 22.06
C MET A 246 -2.94 -0.75 21.67
N GLY A 247 -2.75 -1.97 22.18
CA GLY A 247 -3.50 -3.16 21.76
C GLY A 247 -5.01 -3.02 21.88
N ALA A 248 -5.49 -2.52 23.02
CA ALA A 248 -6.93 -2.34 23.25
C ALA A 248 -7.52 -1.25 22.34
N GLU A 249 -6.85 -0.09 22.25
CA GLU A 249 -7.26 1.03 21.38
C GLU A 249 -7.35 0.60 19.92
N ARG A 250 -6.32 -0.09 19.41
CA ARG A 250 -6.26 -0.53 18.02
C ARG A 250 -7.28 -1.63 17.70
N LYS A 251 -7.55 -2.53 18.66
CA LYS A 251 -8.64 -3.51 18.51
C LYS A 251 -10.01 -2.83 18.41
N MET A 252 -10.25 -1.80 19.22
CA MET A 252 -11.48 -0.99 19.12
C MET A 252 -11.54 -0.24 17.78
N LEU A 253 -10.41 0.31 17.34
CA LEU A 253 -10.32 1.00 16.06
C LEU A 253 -10.67 0.08 14.88
N GLN A 254 -10.17 -1.16 14.85
CA GLN A 254 -10.57 -2.14 13.85
C GLN A 254 -12.09 -2.31 13.81
N ALA A 255 -12.72 -2.49 14.98
CA ALA A 255 -14.16 -2.70 15.08
C ALA A 255 -14.97 -1.47 14.64
N GLU A 256 -14.46 -0.26 14.91
CA GLU A 256 -15.03 0.99 14.39
C GLU A 256 -14.95 1.04 12.86
N GLN A 257 -13.82 0.63 12.26
CA GLN A 257 -13.69 0.59 10.80
C GLN A 257 -14.59 -0.48 10.16
N ASP A 258 -14.89 -1.57 10.86
CA ASP A 258 -15.94 -2.52 10.46
C ASP A 258 -17.33 -1.84 10.44
N GLN A 259 -17.66 -1.02 11.43
CA GLN A 259 -18.93 -0.27 11.42
C GLN A 259 -18.99 0.81 10.33
N ASN A 260 -17.87 1.50 10.08
CA ASN A 260 -17.74 2.47 9.01
C ASN A 260 -17.96 1.84 7.62
N ALA A 261 -17.35 0.67 7.37
CA ALA A 261 -17.59 -0.03 6.11
C ALA A 261 -19.05 -0.50 5.98
N LYS A 262 -19.63 -0.98 7.08
CA LYS A 262 -21.03 -1.42 7.14
C LYS A 262 -22.04 -0.28 6.94
N SER A 263 -21.74 0.92 7.40
CA SER A 263 -22.63 2.09 7.23
C SER A 263 -22.71 2.57 5.79
N ILE A 264 -21.69 2.27 4.96
CA ILE A 264 -21.70 2.55 3.52
C ILE A 264 -22.61 1.56 2.78
N SER A 265 -22.34 0.26 2.88
CA SER A 265 -23.18 -0.79 2.29
C SER A 265 -22.74 -2.19 2.75
N VAL A 266 -23.62 -3.19 2.57
CA VAL A 266 -23.29 -4.61 2.76
C VAL A 266 -22.12 -5.02 1.87
N ALA A 267 -22.12 -4.59 0.61
CA ALA A 267 -21.03 -4.87 -0.32
C ALA A 267 -19.70 -4.25 0.13
N ASN A 268 -19.70 -3.05 0.72
CA ASN A 268 -18.48 -2.42 1.24
C ASN A 268 -17.96 -3.13 2.50
N TYR A 269 -18.85 -3.60 3.36
CA TYR A 269 -18.49 -4.42 4.51
C TYR A 269 -17.84 -5.75 4.11
N ALA A 270 -18.41 -6.44 3.13
CA ALA A 270 -17.83 -7.65 2.54
C ALA A 270 -16.46 -7.36 1.91
N GLU A 271 -16.30 -6.23 1.18
CA GLU A 271 -15.02 -5.83 0.57
C GLU A 271 -13.92 -5.64 1.63
N ARG A 272 -14.25 -5.02 2.76
CA ARG A 272 -13.34 -4.86 3.90
C ARG A 272 -12.97 -6.21 4.50
N ALA A 273 -13.94 -7.09 4.72
CA ALA A 273 -13.69 -8.44 5.22
C ALA A 273 -12.72 -9.21 4.32
N VAL A 274 -12.84 -9.06 2.99
CA VAL A 274 -11.88 -9.59 2.03
C VAL A 274 -10.50 -8.98 2.23
N SER A 275 -10.37 -7.66 2.42
CA SER A 275 -9.07 -7.03 2.71
C SER A 275 -8.41 -7.59 3.97
N LYS A 276 -9.18 -7.81 5.04
CA LYS A 276 -8.70 -8.39 6.31
C LYS A 276 -8.25 -9.84 6.20
N SER A 277 -8.66 -10.53 5.14
CA SER A 277 -8.23 -11.89 4.83
C SER A 277 -6.92 -11.94 4.04
N LYS A 278 -6.35 -10.79 3.63
CA LYS A 278 -5.12 -10.70 2.84
C LYS A 278 -3.93 -10.32 3.71
N ALA A 279 -2.74 -10.74 3.27
CA ALA A 279 -1.48 -10.45 3.95
C ALA A 279 -1.13 -8.94 4.07
N ILE A 280 -1.76 -8.07 3.26
CA ILE A 280 -1.58 -6.62 3.34
C ILE A 280 -2.15 -6.05 4.65
N TYR A 281 -3.18 -6.68 5.21
CA TYR A 281 -3.82 -6.24 6.44
C TYR A 281 -3.00 -6.76 7.62
N ASN A 282 -1.99 -5.99 7.99
CA ASN A 282 -0.95 -6.36 8.92
C ASN A 282 -1.03 -5.51 10.18
N ASN A 283 -1.27 -6.16 11.32
CA ASN A 283 -1.46 -5.52 12.61
C ASN A 283 -0.42 -5.95 13.64
N SER A 284 0.75 -6.42 13.21
CA SER A 284 1.76 -6.97 14.12
C SER A 284 2.32 -6.00 15.15
N SER A 285 2.02 -4.70 15.05
CA SER A 285 2.37 -3.70 16.06
C SER A 285 1.48 -3.73 17.30
N TRP A 286 0.30 -4.35 17.20
CA TRP A 286 -0.70 -4.35 18.27
C TRP A 286 -1.50 -5.65 18.40
N ASP A 287 -1.54 -6.51 17.38
CA ASP A 287 -2.19 -7.82 17.41
C ASP A 287 -1.18 -8.95 17.62
N LEU A 288 -1.40 -9.74 18.67
CA LEU A 288 -0.49 -10.78 19.12
C LEU A 288 -0.34 -11.90 18.08
N ILE A 289 -1.42 -12.26 17.40
CA ILE A 289 -1.42 -13.34 16.40
C ILE A 289 -0.59 -12.93 15.18
N ASP A 290 -0.80 -11.70 14.67
CA ASP A 290 0.02 -11.16 13.57
C ASP A 290 1.48 -11.02 13.99
N LYS A 291 1.76 -10.54 15.21
CA LYS A 291 3.12 -10.43 15.74
C LYS A 291 3.83 -11.79 15.80
N VAL A 292 3.17 -12.83 16.29
CA VAL A 292 3.73 -14.20 16.36
C VAL A 292 3.91 -14.81 14.96
N SER A 293 3.03 -14.49 14.00
CA SER A 293 3.17 -14.96 12.62
C SER A 293 4.44 -14.44 11.94
N GLN A 294 4.86 -13.22 12.27
CA GLN A 294 6.07 -12.58 11.73
C GLN A 294 7.33 -12.92 12.53
N ASP A 295 7.17 -13.16 13.83
CA ASP A 295 8.26 -13.38 14.75
C ASP A 295 7.94 -14.53 15.70
N LYS A 296 8.55 -15.69 15.41
CA LYS A 296 8.40 -16.92 16.19
C LYS A 296 8.91 -16.78 17.63
N ASN A 297 9.72 -15.76 17.94
CA ASN A 297 10.21 -15.49 19.29
C ASN A 297 9.37 -14.47 20.04
N ALA A 298 8.34 -13.87 19.43
CA ALA A 298 7.56 -12.78 20.02
C ALA A 298 7.02 -13.10 21.42
N LEU A 299 6.53 -14.31 21.67
CA LEU A 299 5.99 -14.71 22.98
C LEU A 299 7.04 -14.75 24.11
N LYS A 300 8.33 -14.75 23.77
CA LYS A 300 9.42 -14.65 24.75
C LYS A 300 9.79 -13.21 25.06
N GLU A 301 9.52 -12.29 24.12
CA GLU A 301 9.90 -10.88 24.21
C GLU A 301 8.80 -10.01 24.81
N ILE A 302 7.53 -10.37 24.55
CA ILE A 302 6.38 -9.66 25.09
C ILE A 302 6.26 -9.92 26.59
N LYS A 303 6.19 -8.84 27.37
CA LYS A 303 6.06 -8.95 28.82
C LYS A 303 4.65 -9.37 29.21
N LYS A 304 4.50 -10.03 30.36
CA LYS A 304 3.19 -10.48 30.84
C LYS A 304 2.21 -9.33 31.00
N GLU A 305 2.67 -8.17 31.46
CA GLU A 305 1.85 -6.99 31.69
C GLU A 305 1.35 -6.36 30.38
N GLU A 306 1.96 -6.69 29.24
CA GLU A 306 1.56 -6.24 27.91
C GLU A 306 0.48 -7.14 27.29
N LEU A 307 0.18 -8.29 27.88
CA LEU A 307 -0.90 -9.17 27.43
C LEU A 307 -2.25 -8.71 28.03
N PRO A 308 -3.38 -9.02 27.36
CA PRO A 308 -4.70 -8.89 27.96
C PRO A 308 -4.80 -9.63 29.29
N GLN A 309 -5.58 -9.09 30.24
CA GLN A 309 -5.72 -9.61 31.60
C GLN A 309 -5.97 -11.13 31.65
N GLU A 310 -6.83 -11.62 30.76
CA GLU A 310 -7.19 -13.05 30.63
C GLU A 310 -5.99 -13.95 30.31
N LEU A 311 -4.98 -13.42 29.63
CA LEU A 311 -3.80 -14.16 29.17
C LEU A 311 -2.60 -14.04 30.12
N GLN A 312 -2.58 -13.06 31.04
CA GLN A 312 -1.44 -12.84 31.95
C GLN A 312 -1.25 -14.00 32.93
N ALA A 313 -2.37 -14.64 33.32
CA ALA A 313 -2.39 -15.77 34.26
C ALA A 313 -1.89 -17.08 33.63
N LEU A 314 -1.84 -17.18 32.30
CA LEU A 314 -1.40 -18.39 31.62
C LEU A 314 0.10 -18.64 31.83
N SER A 315 0.47 -19.92 31.91
CA SER A 315 1.85 -20.36 31.74
C SER A 315 2.32 -20.16 30.29
N THR A 316 3.62 -20.19 30.06
CA THR A 316 4.19 -20.06 28.70
C THR A 316 3.64 -21.13 27.75
N SER A 317 3.48 -22.37 28.22
CA SER A 317 2.95 -23.46 27.40
C SER A 317 1.46 -23.27 27.08
N GLU A 318 0.66 -22.80 28.04
CA GLU A 318 -0.76 -22.52 27.82
C GLU A 318 -0.97 -21.33 26.88
N LEU A 319 -0.16 -20.26 27.05
CA LEU A 319 -0.19 -19.10 26.15
C LEU A 319 0.18 -19.51 24.72
N GLN A 320 1.21 -20.34 24.55
CA GLN A 320 1.61 -20.85 23.24
C GLN A 320 0.50 -21.70 22.60
N ALA A 321 -0.14 -22.58 23.36
CA ALA A 321 -1.27 -23.39 22.87
C ALA A 321 -2.46 -22.51 22.49
N TYR A 322 -2.79 -21.50 23.30
CA TYR A 322 -3.87 -20.55 23.03
C TYR A 322 -3.63 -19.75 21.74
N VAL A 323 -2.41 -19.23 21.55
CA VAL A 323 -2.02 -18.51 20.34
C VAL A 323 -2.06 -19.42 19.12
N GLN A 324 -1.57 -20.66 19.22
CA GLN A 324 -1.61 -21.63 18.13
C GLN A 324 -3.05 -21.97 17.70
N ASP A 325 -3.95 -22.20 18.64
CA ASP A 325 -5.38 -22.45 18.36
C ASP A 325 -6.02 -21.25 17.65
N LYS A 326 -5.78 -20.04 18.17
CA LYS A 326 -6.30 -18.79 17.57
C LYS A 326 -5.70 -18.52 16.18
N SER A 327 -4.41 -18.77 15.97
CA SER A 327 -3.77 -18.70 14.65
C SER A 327 -4.42 -19.67 13.66
N ALA A 328 -4.56 -20.95 14.03
CA ALA A 328 -5.17 -21.96 13.16
C ALA A 328 -6.63 -21.61 12.82
N LYS A 329 -7.39 -21.08 13.79
CA LYS A 329 -8.74 -20.59 13.57
C LYS A 329 -8.76 -19.42 12.59
N ARG A 330 -7.87 -18.44 12.76
CA ARG A 330 -7.73 -17.28 11.87
C ARG A 330 -7.42 -17.71 10.44
N ASP A 331 -6.42 -18.57 10.25
CA ASP A 331 -6.02 -19.07 8.93
C ASP A 331 -7.19 -19.77 8.21
N SER A 332 -7.96 -20.58 8.95
CA SER A 332 -9.15 -21.25 8.41
C SER A 332 -10.24 -20.26 7.98
N LEU A 333 -10.48 -19.22 8.78
CA LEU A 333 -11.47 -18.18 8.46
C LEU A 333 -11.05 -17.33 7.26
N GLN A 334 -9.79 -16.88 7.24
CA GLN A 334 -9.24 -16.10 6.13
C GLN A 334 -9.27 -16.89 4.82
N SER A 335 -8.98 -18.19 4.86
CA SER A 335 -9.07 -19.07 3.67
C SER A 335 -10.51 -19.16 3.15
N LYS A 336 -11.50 -19.35 4.03
CA LYS A 336 -12.92 -19.40 3.64
C LYS A 336 -13.41 -18.06 3.07
N ILE A 337 -12.97 -16.94 3.63
CA ILE A 337 -13.27 -15.61 3.09
C ILE A 337 -12.65 -15.47 1.71
N ALA A 338 -11.39 -15.90 1.52
CA ALA A 338 -10.72 -15.84 0.22
C ALA A 338 -11.45 -16.67 -0.85
N ASP A 339 -11.91 -17.88 -0.52
CA ASP A 339 -12.68 -18.73 -1.44
C ASP A 339 -14.01 -18.07 -1.86
N LEU A 340 -14.72 -17.46 -0.90
CA LEU A 340 -15.96 -16.71 -1.20
C LEU A 340 -15.68 -15.43 -1.98
N ALA A 341 -14.55 -14.76 -1.75
CA ALA A 341 -14.15 -13.57 -2.47
C ALA A 341 -13.97 -13.84 -3.98
N VAL A 342 -13.44 -15.00 -4.35
CA VAL A 342 -13.34 -15.42 -5.76
C VAL A 342 -14.73 -15.55 -6.39
N GLN A 343 -15.64 -16.28 -5.72
CA GLN A 343 -17.02 -16.46 -6.20
C GLN A 343 -17.78 -15.13 -6.31
N ARG A 344 -17.54 -14.23 -5.34
CA ARG A 344 -18.07 -12.88 -5.32
C ARG A 344 -17.58 -12.08 -6.52
N GLN A 345 -16.28 -12.08 -6.79
CA GLN A 345 -15.71 -11.35 -7.94
C GLN A 345 -16.25 -11.89 -9.26
N GLU A 346 -16.29 -13.20 -9.46
CA GLU A 346 -16.87 -13.81 -10.66
C GLU A 346 -18.33 -13.42 -10.89
N TYR A 347 -19.12 -13.32 -9.81
CA TYR A 347 -20.51 -12.89 -9.88
C TYR A 347 -20.62 -11.42 -10.31
N ILE A 348 -19.78 -10.55 -9.73
CA ILE A 348 -19.71 -9.13 -10.09
C ILE A 348 -19.31 -8.98 -11.56
N ASP A 349 -18.26 -9.66 -12.01
CA ASP A 349 -17.78 -9.59 -13.40
C ASP A 349 -18.85 -10.05 -14.40
N LYS A 350 -19.58 -11.12 -14.10
CA LYS A 350 -20.70 -11.60 -14.92
C LYS A 350 -21.83 -10.58 -14.99
N ARG A 351 -22.08 -9.86 -13.89
CA ARG A 351 -23.12 -8.84 -13.82
C ARG A 351 -22.72 -7.57 -14.56
N LEU A 352 -21.47 -7.13 -14.44
CA LEU A 352 -20.89 -6.02 -15.19
C LEU A 352 -20.98 -6.23 -16.70
N LYS A 353 -20.65 -7.44 -17.19
CA LYS A 353 -20.80 -7.79 -18.61
C LYS A 353 -22.23 -7.68 -19.13
N LYS A 354 -23.24 -7.83 -18.27
CA LYS A 354 -24.67 -7.75 -18.65
C LYS A 354 -25.24 -6.35 -18.49
N GLU A 355 -24.87 -5.67 -17.41
CA GLU A 355 -25.48 -4.40 -16.98
C GLU A 355 -24.63 -3.17 -17.33
N GLY A 356 -23.48 -3.38 -17.99
CA GLY A 356 -22.49 -2.36 -18.32
C GLY A 356 -21.52 -2.07 -17.18
N GLU A 357 -20.33 -1.56 -17.54
CA GLU A 357 -19.33 -1.11 -16.58
C GLU A 357 -19.90 -0.01 -15.66
N PRO A 358 -19.46 0.07 -14.39
CA PRO A 358 -19.76 1.23 -13.57
C PRO A 358 -19.15 2.45 -14.27
N GLY A 359 -19.81 3.60 -14.20
CA GLY A 359 -19.17 4.81 -14.73
C GLY A 359 -17.93 5.20 -13.93
N ASP A 360 -17.16 6.11 -14.49
CA ASP A 360 -15.87 6.54 -13.94
C ASP A 360 -16.04 7.13 -12.53
N ASP A 361 -15.52 6.42 -11.54
CA ASP A 361 -15.39 6.85 -10.14
C ASP A 361 -13.93 6.81 -9.69
N LEU A 362 -13.63 7.41 -8.53
CA LEU A 362 -12.26 7.50 -8.00
C LEU A 362 -11.57 6.13 -7.92
N GLY A 363 -12.28 5.10 -7.45
CA GLY A 363 -11.75 3.76 -7.29
C GLY A 363 -11.41 3.10 -8.62
N HIS A 364 -12.26 3.29 -9.63
CA HIS A 364 -12.02 2.80 -10.98
C HIS A 364 -10.80 3.46 -11.62
N ALA A 365 -10.68 4.79 -11.53
CA ALA A 365 -9.54 5.54 -12.06
C ALA A 365 -8.20 5.07 -11.44
N ILE A 366 -8.15 4.94 -10.11
CA ILE A 366 -6.96 4.46 -9.41
C ILE A 366 -6.65 3.01 -9.80
N THR A 367 -7.66 2.14 -9.89
CA THR A 367 -7.48 0.72 -10.23
C THR A 367 -6.95 0.53 -11.65
N GLN A 368 -7.53 1.24 -12.63
CA GLN A 368 -7.06 1.22 -14.01
C GLN A 368 -5.59 1.68 -14.12
N SER A 369 -5.26 2.78 -13.44
CA SER A 369 -3.90 3.30 -13.39
C SER A 369 -2.91 2.30 -12.76
N LEU A 370 -3.28 1.71 -11.61
CA LEU A 370 -2.46 0.69 -10.93
C LEU A 370 -2.16 -0.49 -11.83
N ILE A 371 -3.15 -0.99 -12.57
CA ILE A 371 -2.98 -2.09 -13.52
C ILE A 371 -2.04 -1.70 -14.66
N GLY A 372 -2.17 -0.48 -15.20
CA GLY A 372 -1.28 0.02 -16.25
C GLY A 372 0.18 0.12 -15.79
N PHE A 373 0.41 0.71 -14.61
CA PHE A 373 1.76 0.81 -14.03
C PHE A 373 2.33 -0.54 -13.62
N ALA A 374 1.49 -1.46 -13.14
CA ALA A 374 1.90 -2.83 -12.85
C ALA A 374 2.49 -3.50 -14.09
N GLN A 375 1.78 -3.43 -15.22
CA GLN A 375 2.27 -3.99 -16.49
C GLN A 375 3.58 -3.31 -16.94
N GLN A 376 3.65 -1.98 -16.87
CA GLN A 376 4.86 -1.23 -17.25
C GLN A 376 6.08 -1.59 -16.38
N LYS A 377 5.88 -1.82 -15.08
CA LYS A 377 6.94 -2.17 -14.12
C LYS A 377 7.22 -3.67 -14.01
N GLY A 378 6.57 -4.51 -14.82
CA GLY A 378 6.77 -5.96 -14.78
C GLY A 378 6.17 -6.64 -13.55
N TYR A 379 5.16 -6.03 -12.94
CA TYR A 379 4.31 -6.70 -11.97
C TYR A 379 3.32 -7.60 -12.71
N GLU A 380 3.14 -8.80 -12.19
CA GLU A 380 2.17 -9.78 -12.62
C GLU A 380 0.85 -9.54 -11.90
N ILE A 381 -0.24 -9.62 -12.64
CA ILE A 381 -1.59 -9.74 -12.10
C ILE A 381 -1.94 -11.22 -12.25
N PRO A 382 -1.86 -12.04 -11.19
CA PRO A 382 -2.26 -13.43 -11.26
C PRO A 382 -3.68 -13.47 -11.78
N ALA A 383 -3.93 -14.25 -12.83
CA ALA A 383 -5.28 -14.48 -13.28
C ALA A 383 -6.08 -15.02 -12.09
N ILE A 384 -7.15 -14.31 -11.71
CA ILE A 384 -8.26 -14.96 -11.00
C ILE A 384 -8.61 -16.12 -11.93
N SER A 385 -8.45 -17.35 -11.44
CA SER A 385 -8.52 -18.58 -12.24
C SER A 385 -9.59 -18.49 -13.32
N LYS A 386 -9.17 -18.59 -14.58
CA LYS A 386 -10.05 -18.55 -15.76
C LYS A 386 -11.14 -19.61 -15.72
#